data_AF-A0A240ELS6-F1
#
_entry.id   AF-A0A240ELS6-F1
#
_cell.length_a   1.000
_cell.length_b   1.000
_cell.length_c   1.000
_cell.angle_alpha   90.00
_cell.angle_beta   90.00
_cell.angle_gamma   90.00
#
_symmetry.space_group_name_H-M   'P 1'
#
loop_
_entity.id
_entity.type
_entity.pdbx_description
1 polymer ?
#
loop_
_entity_poly.entity_id
_entity_poly.type
_entity_poly.pdbx_seq_one_letter_code
_entity_poly.pdbx_strand_id
1 'polypeptide(L)'
;MALKKQVIANEMLNIFICQNKKIKNGSKSGCGYILNPDIVLYLKSRLKNEDISNVKVSQTDCLGRCSNGPNIAIFPTNEWYHFSNKGDVDELINQLSITTSEDTEKKKSESTQSPFSIYLKLSEKTFSVGSETSILSVLLENGYEIPYSCKQGLCGKCQVKICLPEGEEDPLAFTPSPEKWIKTCIYRTGKNKTVDILL
;
A
#
# COMPACT_ATOMS: atom_id res chain seq x y z
N MET A 1 -20.27 -4.33 -2.36
CA MET A 1 -19.67 -3.00 -2.17
C MET A 1 -18.17 -3.21 -2.16
N ALA A 2 -17.50 -2.84 -3.24
CA ALA A 2 -16.15 -3.28 -3.57
C ALA A 2 -15.10 -2.64 -2.66
N LEU A 3 -14.22 -3.48 -2.09
CA LEU A 3 -13.04 -3.04 -1.36
C LEU A 3 -12.18 -2.17 -2.26
N LYS A 4 -11.93 -0.93 -1.81
CA LYS A 4 -11.05 -0.01 -2.52
C LYS A 4 -9.61 -0.46 -2.30
N LYS A 5 -9.08 -1.16 -3.31
CA LYS A 5 -7.66 -1.26 -3.71
C LYS A 5 -6.73 -0.29 -2.97
N GLN A 6 -6.14 -0.71 -1.86
CA GLN A 6 -4.87 -0.16 -1.35
C GLN A 6 -4.37 -0.96 -0.14
N VAL A 7 -4.11 -2.26 -0.33
CA VAL A 7 -3.04 -2.93 0.42
C VAL A 7 -1.93 -3.19 -0.57
N ILE A 8 -0.79 -2.56 -0.35
CA ILE A 8 0.41 -2.81 -1.15
C ILE A 8 0.90 -4.21 -0.78
N ALA A 9 1.16 -5.06 -1.78
CA ALA A 9 1.47 -6.50 -1.67
C ALA A 9 2.68 -6.89 -0.77
N ASN A 10 3.32 -5.93 -0.08
CA ASN A 10 4.47 -6.15 0.80
C ASN A 10 4.42 -5.37 2.13
N GLU A 11 3.30 -4.72 2.46
CA GLU A 11 3.17 -4.07 3.77
C GLU A 11 2.67 -5.04 4.84
N MET A 12 3.22 -4.91 6.05
CA MET A 12 2.77 -5.71 7.19
C MET A 12 1.36 -5.27 7.60
N LEU A 13 0.39 -6.14 7.40
CA LEU A 13 -0.97 -5.94 7.86
C LEU A 13 -1.13 -6.33 9.32
N ASN A 14 -1.83 -5.51 10.09
CA ASN A 14 -2.21 -5.84 11.46
C ASN A 14 -3.72 -6.00 11.55
N ILE A 15 -4.16 -7.21 11.86
CA ILE A 15 -5.55 -7.55 12.16
C ILE A 15 -5.74 -7.46 13.68
N PHE A 16 -6.51 -6.50 14.14
CA PHE A 16 -6.87 -6.32 15.55
C PHE A 16 -8.26 -6.87 15.82
N ILE A 17 -8.36 -7.81 16.75
CA ILE A 17 -9.61 -8.47 17.11
C ILE A 17 -10.03 -8.04 18.51
N CYS A 18 -11.16 -7.33 18.61
CA CYS A 18 -11.71 -6.93 19.90
C CYS A 18 -12.17 -8.16 20.69
N GLN A 19 -11.56 -8.40 21.85
CA GLN A 19 -11.93 -9.49 22.77
C GLN A 19 -12.46 -8.99 24.11
N ASN A 20 -12.81 -7.72 24.19
CA ASN A 20 -13.29 -7.11 25.42
C ASN A 20 -14.55 -7.83 25.95
N LYS A 21 -14.50 -8.29 27.20
CA LYS A 21 -15.59 -8.99 27.90
C LYS A 21 -16.38 -8.03 28.79
N LYS A 22 -16.97 -7.01 28.18
CA LYS A 22 -17.81 -6.03 28.89
C LYS A 22 -19.15 -6.64 29.32
N ILE A 23 -19.53 -6.38 30.56
CA ILE A 23 -20.88 -6.63 31.09
C ILE A 23 -21.60 -5.28 31.14
N LYS A 24 -22.81 -5.19 30.59
CA LYS A 24 -23.65 -3.98 30.63
C LYS A 24 -25.01 -4.36 31.18
N ASN A 25 -25.44 -3.69 32.26
CA ASN A 25 -26.70 -3.95 32.96
C ASN A 25 -26.90 -5.43 33.33
N GLY A 26 -25.84 -6.11 33.80
CA GLY A 26 -25.89 -7.53 34.15
C GLY A 26 -25.80 -8.50 32.96
N SER A 27 -25.87 -8.02 31.73
CA SER A 27 -25.81 -8.84 30.51
C SER A 27 -24.42 -8.84 29.87
N LYS A 28 -23.98 -10.00 29.40
CA LYS A 28 -22.73 -10.19 28.63
C LYS A 28 -22.89 -9.52 27.27
N SER A 29 -22.22 -8.38 27.05
CA SER A 29 -22.43 -7.54 25.86
C SER A 29 -21.15 -7.21 25.08
N GLY A 30 -19.98 -7.56 25.60
CA GLY A 30 -18.70 -7.31 24.93
C GLY A 30 -18.42 -8.27 23.78
N CYS A 31 -17.58 -7.84 22.82
CA CYS A 31 -17.17 -8.66 21.68
C CYS A 31 -16.57 -10.01 22.13
N GLY A 32 -15.88 -10.08 23.27
CA GLY A 32 -15.33 -11.33 23.79
C GLY A 32 -16.36 -12.36 24.27
N TYR A 33 -17.65 -12.00 24.35
CA TYR A 33 -18.75 -12.92 24.61
C TYR A 33 -19.54 -13.29 23.35
N ILE A 34 -19.43 -12.49 22.29
CA ILE A 34 -20.15 -12.69 21.02
C ILE A 34 -19.25 -13.41 20.01
N LEU A 35 -17.95 -13.08 20.01
CA LEU A 35 -16.96 -13.68 19.13
C LEU A 35 -16.75 -15.16 19.50
N ASN A 36 -16.97 -16.05 18.54
CA ASN A 36 -16.61 -17.44 18.70
C ASN A 36 -15.07 -17.59 18.65
N PRO A 37 -14.43 -18.13 19.70
CA PRO A 37 -12.98 -18.34 19.73
C PRO A 37 -12.47 -19.23 18.59
N ASP A 38 -13.28 -20.16 18.09
CA ASP A 38 -12.93 -21.07 17.00
C ASP A 38 -12.68 -20.32 15.68
N ILE A 39 -13.32 -19.16 15.48
CA ILE A 39 -13.12 -18.32 14.30
C ILE A 39 -11.71 -17.73 14.30
N VAL A 40 -11.20 -17.31 15.46
CA VAL A 40 -9.84 -16.75 15.58
C VAL A 40 -8.80 -17.83 15.35
N LEU A 41 -9.04 -19.04 15.86
CA LEU A 41 -8.19 -20.21 15.62
C LEU A 41 -8.17 -20.58 14.13
N TYR A 42 -9.35 -20.57 13.50
CA TYR A 42 -9.51 -20.85 12.09
C TYR A 42 -8.78 -19.83 11.20
N LEU A 43 -8.91 -18.53 11.50
CA LEU A 43 -8.15 -17.47 10.82
C LEU A 43 -6.64 -17.69 10.88
N LYS A 44 -6.10 -17.95 12.07
CA LYS A 44 -4.65 -18.22 12.24
C LYS A 44 -4.20 -19.46 11.47
N SER A 45 -5.03 -20.51 11.45
CA SER A 45 -4.76 -21.74 10.70
C SER A 45 -4.74 -21.48 9.18
N ARG A 46 -5.73 -20.74 8.66
CA ARG A 46 -5.79 -20.38 7.23
C ARG A 46 -4.60 -19.52 6.80
N LEU A 47 -4.24 -18.47 7.55
CA LEU A 47 -3.06 -17.65 7.25
C LEU A 47 -1.78 -18.50 7.13
N LYS A 48 -1.63 -19.51 8.00
CA LYS A 48 -0.48 -20.42 7.95
C LYS A 48 -0.53 -21.38 6.76
N ASN A 49 -1.70 -21.90 6.43
CA ASN A 49 -1.87 -22.85 5.32
C ASN A 49 -1.68 -22.21 3.95
N GLU A 50 -2.04 -20.93 3.80
CA GLU A 50 -1.86 -20.15 2.58
C GLU A 50 -0.49 -19.44 2.51
N ASP A 51 0.41 -19.71 3.48
CA ASP A 51 1.75 -19.12 3.59
C ASP A 51 1.76 -17.57 3.63
N ILE A 52 0.73 -16.96 4.22
CA ILE A 52 0.60 -15.50 4.34
C ILE A 52 1.34 -15.03 5.59
N SER A 53 2.61 -14.65 5.43
CA SER A 53 3.48 -14.24 6.54
C SER A 53 3.47 -12.73 6.84
N ASN A 54 2.94 -11.90 5.95
CA ASN A 54 2.86 -10.44 6.10
C ASN A 54 1.65 -9.97 6.91
N VAL A 55 0.93 -10.87 7.58
CA VAL A 55 -0.24 -10.56 8.40
C VAL A 55 0.01 -10.93 9.86
N LYS A 56 -0.18 -9.96 10.76
CA LYS A 56 -0.12 -10.16 12.20
C LYS A 56 -1.52 -10.07 12.81
N VAL A 57 -1.93 -11.11 13.51
CA VAL A 57 -3.21 -11.13 14.25
C VAL A 57 -2.95 -10.80 15.72
N SER A 58 -3.54 -9.71 16.20
CA SER A 58 -3.43 -9.24 17.59
C SER A 58 -4.81 -9.15 18.24
N GLN A 59 -4.89 -9.54 19.51
CA GLN A 59 -6.10 -9.38 20.32
C GLN A 59 -6.04 -8.03 21.03
N THR A 60 -7.17 -7.33 21.11
CA THR A 60 -7.25 -5.99 21.69
C THR A 60 -8.44 -5.83 22.63
N ASP A 61 -8.37 -4.78 23.43
CA ASP A 61 -9.49 -4.27 24.22
C ASP A 61 -10.54 -3.57 23.34
N CYS A 62 -11.47 -2.86 23.98
CA CYS A 62 -12.62 -2.24 23.33
C CYS A 62 -12.21 -1.28 22.21
N LEU A 63 -12.60 -1.59 20.96
CA LEU A 63 -12.40 -0.71 19.80
C LEU A 63 -13.48 0.38 19.65
N GLY A 64 -14.32 0.59 20.66
CA GLY A 64 -15.31 1.68 20.70
C GLY A 64 -16.58 1.46 19.86
N ARG A 65 -16.64 0.44 19.00
CA ARG A 65 -17.76 0.20 18.06
C ARG A 65 -18.69 -0.95 18.47
N CYS A 66 -19.09 -0.99 19.74
CA CYS A 66 -19.80 -2.15 20.31
C CYS A 66 -21.12 -2.50 19.58
N SER A 67 -21.82 -1.53 18.98
CA SER A 67 -23.11 -1.74 18.30
C SER A 67 -23.03 -2.70 17.11
N ASN A 68 -21.84 -2.90 16.52
CA ASN A 68 -21.62 -3.76 15.34
C ASN A 68 -20.68 -4.95 15.67
N GLY A 69 -20.46 -5.24 16.95
CA GLY A 69 -19.50 -6.25 17.39
C GLY A 69 -19.92 -7.70 17.07
N PRO A 70 -18.97 -8.65 16.97
CA PRO A 70 -17.52 -8.50 17.13
C PRO A 70 -16.83 -7.62 16.07
N ASN A 71 -15.93 -6.77 16.55
CA ASN A 71 -15.20 -5.83 15.69
C ASN A 71 -13.78 -6.34 15.43
N ILE A 72 -13.45 -6.46 14.16
CA ILE A 72 -12.09 -6.68 13.68
C ILE A 72 -11.68 -5.45 12.87
N ALA A 73 -10.48 -4.92 13.13
CA ALA A 73 -9.93 -3.80 12.38
C ALA A 73 -8.64 -4.22 11.67
N ILE A 74 -8.46 -3.78 10.43
CA ILE A 74 -7.25 -4.03 9.63
C ILE A 74 -6.51 -2.71 9.40
N PHE A 75 -5.21 -2.71 9.69
CA PHE A 75 -4.31 -1.57 9.43
C PHE A 75 -3.20 -1.98 8.47
N PRO A 76 -2.75 -1.06 7.58
CA PRO A 76 -3.05 0.38 7.54
C PRO A 76 -4.32 0.78 6.77
N THR A 77 -5.09 -0.18 6.22
CA THR A 77 -6.28 0.12 5.40
C THR A 77 -7.43 0.79 6.15
N ASN A 78 -7.42 0.73 7.49
CA ASN A 78 -8.46 1.27 8.35
C ASN A 78 -9.85 0.66 8.05
N GLU A 79 -9.86 -0.61 7.67
CA GLU A 79 -11.06 -1.37 7.34
C GLU A 79 -11.60 -2.11 8.56
N TRP A 80 -12.91 -2.29 8.59
CA TRP A 80 -13.63 -2.91 9.71
C TRP A 80 -14.40 -4.12 9.21
N TYR A 81 -14.19 -5.25 9.88
CA TYR A 81 -14.79 -6.54 9.58
C TYR A 81 -15.56 -7.07 10.78
N HIS A 82 -16.47 -7.98 10.46
CA HIS A 82 -17.26 -8.73 11.42
C HIS A 82 -17.25 -10.19 11.00
N PHE A 83 -16.70 -11.07 11.84
CA PHE A 83 -16.75 -12.51 11.59
C PHE A 83 -17.85 -13.14 12.44
N SER A 84 -18.90 -13.57 11.78
CA SER A 84 -19.97 -14.40 12.33
C SER A 84 -19.69 -15.89 12.10
N ASN A 85 -18.98 -16.25 11.03
CA ASN A 85 -18.75 -17.64 10.63
C ASN A 85 -17.37 -17.85 9.96
N LYS A 86 -17.06 -19.10 9.60
CA LYS A 86 -15.80 -19.46 8.91
C LYS A 86 -15.71 -18.92 7.48
N GLY A 87 -16.83 -18.79 6.78
CA GLY A 87 -16.88 -18.21 5.44
C GLY A 87 -16.42 -16.75 5.40
N ASP A 88 -16.72 -15.96 6.44
CA ASP A 88 -16.24 -14.57 6.54
C ASP A 88 -14.70 -14.51 6.63
N VAL A 89 -14.10 -15.50 7.27
CA VAL A 89 -12.64 -15.66 7.33
C VAL A 89 -12.09 -16.08 5.96
N ASP A 90 -12.74 -17.04 5.31
CA ASP A 90 -12.34 -17.52 3.99
C ASP A 90 -12.37 -16.38 2.95
N GLU A 91 -13.38 -15.52 3.02
CA GLU A 91 -13.49 -14.34 2.14
C GLU A 91 -12.33 -13.36 2.37
N LEU A 92 -12.00 -13.05 3.63
CA LEU A 92 -10.84 -12.20 3.94
C LEU A 92 -9.54 -12.82 3.44
N ILE A 93 -9.33 -14.12 3.67
CA ILE A 93 -8.11 -14.82 3.21
C ILE A 93 -8.00 -14.81 1.69
N ASN A 94 -9.11 -15.04 0.98
CA ASN A 94 -9.12 -14.94 -0.47
C ASN A 94 -8.77 -13.51 -0.94
N GLN A 95 -9.31 -12.48 -0.31
CA GLN A 95 -8.95 -11.09 -0.62
C GLN A 95 -7.44 -10.81 -0.41
N LEU A 96 -6.87 -11.34 0.67
CA LEU A 96 -5.44 -11.23 0.96
C LEU A 96 -4.58 -12.03 -0.03
N SER A 97 -5.01 -13.24 -0.40
CA SER A 97 -4.30 -14.14 -1.31
C SER A 97 -4.31 -13.59 -2.73
N ILE A 98 -5.45 -13.08 -3.21
CA ILE A 98 -5.57 -12.39 -4.50
C ILE A 98 -4.59 -11.21 -4.56
N THR A 99 -4.45 -10.46 -3.46
CA THR A 99 -3.49 -9.35 -3.35
C THR A 99 -2.02 -9.81 -3.32
N THR A 100 -1.76 -11.08 -3.00
CA THR A 100 -0.41 -11.67 -2.89
C THR A 100 -0.01 -12.43 -4.16
N SER A 101 -0.97 -12.96 -4.93
CA SER A 101 -0.74 -13.76 -6.15
C SER A 101 -1.02 -13.02 -7.47
N GLU A 102 -1.61 -11.82 -7.44
CA GLU A 102 -1.75 -10.95 -8.61
C GLU A 102 -0.84 -9.73 -8.42
N ASP A 103 0.27 -9.60 -9.14
CA ASP A 103 0.19 -9.01 -10.47
C ASP A 103 0.68 -9.95 -11.57
N THR A 104 -0.23 -10.69 -12.21
CA THR A 104 -0.06 -11.07 -13.62
C THR A 104 -1.41 -11.42 -14.25
N GLU A 105 -1.89 -10.53 -15.12
CA GLU A 105 -3.02 -10.71 -16.06
C GLU A 105 -4.47 -10.76 -15.53
N LYS A 106 -5.04 -9.59 -15.23
CA LYS A 106 -6.02 -8.87 -16.11
C LYS A 106 -6.96 -7.96 -15.32
N LYS A 107 -6.55 -6.70 -15.19
CA LYS A 107 -7.35 -5.54 -15.66
C LYS A 107 -6.47 -4.31 -15.77
N LYS A 108 -5.48 -4.40 -16.68
CA LYS A 108 -5.00 -3.23 -17.42
C LYS A 108 -6.02 -2.99 -18.53
N SER A 109 -6.99 -2.13 -18.26
CA SER A 109 -7.47 -1.21 -19.30
C SER A 109 -6.23 -0.57 -19.93
N GLU A 110 -6.12 -0.61 -21.26
CA GLU A 110 -5.02 -0.08 -22.06
C GLU A 110 -4.36 1.16 -21.44
N SER A 111 -3.16 0.99 -20.89
CA SER A 111 -2.23 2.10 -20.69
C SER A 111 -1.03 1.93 -21.60
N THR A 112 -1.06 2.74 -22.66
CA THR A 112 0.10 3.17 -23.43
C THR A 112 1.06 3.83 -22.44
N GLN A 113 2.08 3.10 -21.97
CA GLN A 113 3.18 3.72 -21.22
C GLN A 113 3.83 4.71 -22.17
N SER A 114 3.77 5.99 -21.82
CA SER A 114 4.09 7.04 -22.76
C SER A 114 5.47 7.59 -22.45
N PRO A 115 6.31 7.80 -23.48
CA PRO A 115 7.60 8.42 -23.28
C PRO A 115 7.41 9.83 -22.72
N PHE A 116 8.35 10.25 -21.89
CA PHE A 116 8.38 11.59 -21.30
C PHE A 116 9.81 12.09 -21.24
N SER A 117 9.97 13.41 -21.10
CA SER A 117 11.28 14.05 -21.04
C SER A 117 11.60 14.46 -19.60
N ILE A 118 12.86 14.35 -19.22
CA ILE A 118 13.39 14.87 -17.96
C ILE A 118 14.40 15.97 -18.28
N TYR A 119 14.37 17.04 -17.52
CA TYR A 119 15.33 18.14 -17.61
C TYR A 119 16.16 18.19 -16.32
N LEU A 120 17.48 18.14 -16.44
CA LEU A 120 18.40 18.27 -15.31
C LEU A 120 18.76 19.74 -15.13
N LYS A 121 18.38 20.32 -13.99
CA LYS A 121 18.55 21.75 -13.74
C LYS A 121 19.99 22.15 -13.45
N LEU A 122 20.81 21.30 -12.83
CA LEU A 122 22.21 21.66 -12.54
C LEU A 122 23.13 21.38 -13.74
N SER A 123 22.79 20.38 -14.56
CA SER A 123 23.59 19.98 -15.73
C SER A 123 23.08 20.55 -17.06
N GLU A 124 21.97 21.29 -17.06
CA GLU A 124 21.28 21.87 -18.23
C GLU A 124 21.05 20.88 -19.38
N LYS A 125 20.79 19.61 -19.05
CA LYS A 125 20.64 18.52 -20.03
C LYS A 125 19.23 17.94 -20.00
N THR A 126 18.70 17.65 -21.19
CA THR A 126 17.39 17.00 -21.36
C THR A 126 17.59 15.56 -21.82
N PHE A 127 16.90 14.62 -21.18
CA PHE A 127 16.89 13.22 -21.58
C PHE A 127 15.47 12.72 -21.84
N SER A 128 15.34 11.78 -22.79
CA SER A 128 14.08 11.13 -23.11
C SER A 128 14.02 9.78 -22.43
N VAL A 129 12.95 9.55 -21.65
CA VAL A 129 12.68 8.29 -20.97
C VAL A 129 11.63 7.54 -21.78
N GLY A 130 12.03 6.37 -22.27
CA GLY A 130 11.19 5.49 -23.09
C GLY A 130 10.10 4.79 -22.28
N SER A 131 9.15 4.17 -22.97
CA SER A 131 8.08 3.39 -22.33
C SER A 131 8.61 2.22 -21.52
N GLU A 132 9.72 1.63 -21.94
CA GLU A 132 10.34 0.46 -21.30
C GLU A 132 11.52 0.82 -20.37
N THR A 133 11.96 2.08 -20.36
CA THR A 133 13.13 2.51 -19.56
C THR A 133 12.72 3.34 -18.34
N SER A 134 13.63 3.44 -17.36
CA SER A 134 13.41 4.21 -16.13
C SER A 134 14.32 5.44 -16.11
N ILE A 135 13.93 6.47 -15.36
CA ILE A 135 14.76 7.67 -15.14
C ILE A 135 16.11 7.25 -14.58
N LEU A 136 16.14 6.30 -13.63
CA LEU A 136 17.38 5.78 -13.06
C LEU A 136 18.30 5.20 -14.13
N SER A 137 17.78 4.36 -15.03
CA SER A 137 18.59 3.75 -16.10
C SER A 137 19.21 4.80 -17.01
N VAL A 138 18.40 5.77 -17.44
CA VAL A 138 18.84 6.87 -18.31
C VAL A 138 19.92 7.73 -17.63
N LEU A 139 19.79 8.00 -16.34
CA LEU A 139 20.77 8.80 -15.60
C LEU A 139 22.09 8.03 -15.40
N LEU A 140 22.03 6.74 -15.09
CA LEU A 140 23.23 5.90 -14.96
C LEU A 140 23.99 5.76 -16.29
N GLU A 141 23.28 5.56 -17.40
CA GLU A 141 23.89 5.48 -18.75
C GLU A 141 24.57 6.79 -19.16
N ASN A 142 24.10 7.93 -18.64
CA ASN A 142 24.68 9.24 -18.89
C ASN A 142 25.71 9.67 -17.84
N GLY A 143 26.14 8.76 -16.96
CA GLY A 143 27.24 8.97 -16.02
C GLY A 143 26.87 9.67 -14.70
N TYR A 144 25.58 9.74 -14.35
CA TYR A 144 25.16 10.28 -13.05
C TYR A 144 25.18 9.20 -11.97
N GLU A 145 25.93 9.44 -10.91
CA GLU A 145 26.03 8.52 -9.77
C GLU A 145 24.87 8.70 -8.80
N ILE A 146 23.79 7.94 -9.01
CA ILE A 146 22.63 7.91 -8.12
C ILE A 146 22.69 6.63 -7.28
N PRO A 147 22.62 6.71 -5.94
CA PRO A 147 22.64 5.51 -5.11
C PRO A 147 21.39 4.65 -5.39
N TYR A 148 21.57 3.42 -5.85
CA TYR A 148 20.46 2.49 -6.06
C TYR A 148 20.79 1.10 -5.52
N SER A 149 19.76 0.31 -5.19
CA SER A 149 19.97 -1.05 -4.67
C SER A 149 18.95 -2.06 -5.17
N CYS A 150 17.66 -1.71 -5.25
CA CYS A 150 16.63 -2.67 -5.70
C CYS A 150 16.12 -2.47 -7.13
N LYS A 151 16.23 -1.26 -7.71
CA LYS A 151 15.56 -0.83 -8.96
C LYS A 151 14.03 -1.06 -9.05
N GLN A 152 13.40 -1.60 -8.01
CA GLN A 152 11.98 -1.92 -7.93
C GLN A 152 11.17 -0.92 -7.10
N GLY A 153 11.78 0.20 -6.69
CA GLY A 153 11.12 1.22 -5.87
C GLY A 153 10.93 0.86 -4.39
N LEU A 154 11.41 -0.31 -3.95
CA LEU A 154 11.25 -0.79 -2.58
C LEU A 154 12.26 -0.15 -1.61
N CYS A 155 13.52 0.01 -2.01
CA CYS A 155 14.60 0.41 -1.10
C CYS A 155 14.70 1.92 -0.81
N GLY A 156 14.07 2.78 -1.62
CA GLY A 156 14.15 4.24 -1.47
C GLY A 156 15.50 4.90 -1.78
N LYS A 157 16.60 4.15 -1.95
CA LYS A 157 17.92 4.75 -2.22
C LYS A 157 17.98 5.60 -3.48
N CYS A 158 17.21 5.26 -4.51
CA CYS A 158 17.16 5.93 -5.82
C CYS A 158 16.45 7.31 -5.78
N GLN A 159 16.39 7.96 -4.61
CA GLN A 159 15.64 9.17 -4.38
C GLN A 159 16.37 10.40 -4.89
N VAL A 160 15.69 11.19 -5.72
CA VAL A 160 16.18 12.49 -6.20
C VAL A 160 15.08 13.52 -5.99
N LYS A 161 15.50 14.77 -5.89
CA LYS A 161 14.59 15.89 -5.73
C LYS A 161 14.17 16.39 -7.11
N ILE A 162 12.88 16.59 -7.32
CA ILE A 162 12.33 17.24 -8.52
C ILE A 162 11.60 18.52 -8.16
N CYS A 163 11.49 19.43 -9.11
CA CYS A 163 10.46 20.45 -9.09
C CYS A 163 9.21 19.91 -9.78
N LEU A 164 8.09 19.99 -9.09
CA LEU A 164 6.78 19.74 -9.67
C LEU A 164 6.43 20.85 -10.66
N PRO A 165 5.76 20.53 -11.77
CA PRO A 165 5.28 21.54 -12.70
C PRO A 165 4.25 22.46 -12.01
N GLU A 166 4.16 23.71 -12.45
CA GLU A 166 3.23 24.70 -11.89
C GLU A 166 1.79 24.16 -11.86
N GLY A 167 1.17 24.19 -10.67
CA GLY A 167 -0.19 23.72 -10.44
C GLY A 167 -0.33 22.28 -9.93
N GLU A 168 0.78 21.54 -9.76
CA GLU A 168 0.79 20.20 -9.16
C GLU A 168 1.38 20.28 -7.74
N GLU A 169 0.52 20.21 -6.72
CA GLU A 169 0.92 20.19 -5.30
C GLU A 169 1.08 18.75 -4.82
N ASP A 170 2.07 18.49 -3.94
CA ASP A 170 2.20 17.17 -3.32
C ASP A 170 1.15 16.99 -2.22
N PRO A 171 0.15 16.10 -2.37
CA PRO A 171 -0.90 15.90 -1.37
C PRO A 171 -0.38 15.34 -0.04
N LEU A 172 0.90 14.94 0.02
CA LEU A 172 1.58 14.47 1.23
C LEU A 172 2.53 15.50 1.83
N ALA A 173 2.73 16.66 1.21
CA ALA A 173 3.62 17.69 1.74
C ALA A 173 2.89 18.55 2.80
N PHE A 174 3.47 18.61 3.99
CA PHE A 174 3.01 19.46 5.09
C PHE A 174 3.35 20.95 4.88
N THR A 175 4.25 21.23 3.93
CA THR A 175 4.66 22.58 3.54
C THR A 175 4.40 22.76 2.05
N PRO A 176 3.94 23.94 1.60
CA PRO A 176 3.80 24.24 0.17
C PRO A 176 5.20 24.44 -0.43
N SER A 177 5.90 23.33 -0.65
CA SER A 177 7.15 23.30 -1.39
C SER A 177 6.87 22.73 -2.78
N PRO A 178 7.29 23.39 -3.86
CA PRO A 178 7.19 22.82 -5.21
C PRO A 178 8.17 21.66 -5.41
N GLU A 179 9.01 21.35 -4.42
CA GLU A 179 10.03 20.32 -4.52
C GLU A 179 9.59 19.01 -3.87
N LYS A 180 9.70 17.92 -4.62
CA LYS A 180 9.28 16.59 -4.19
C LYS A 180 10.40 15.58 -4.35
N TRP A 181 10.56 14.69 -3.37
CA TRP A 181 11.45 13.54 -3.48
C TRP A 181 10.75 12.41 -4.24
N ILE A 182 11.35 12.00 -5.35
CA ILE A 182 10.84 10.90 -6.17
C ILE A 182 11.85 9.76 -6.24
N LYS A 183 11.35 8.54 -6.39
CA LYS A 183 12.16 7.35 -6.66
C LYS A 183 12.38 7.24 -8.17
N THR A 184 13.57 7.57 -8.68
CA THR A 184 13.89 7.54 -10.12
C THR A 184 13.72 6.17 -10.77
N CYS A 185 13.73 5.11 -9.97
CA CYS A 185 13.57 3.74 -10.44
C CYS A 185 12.11 3.35 -10.77
N ILE A 186 11.12 4.10 -10.28
CA ILE A 186 9.69 3.80 -10.54
C ILE A 186 8.86 5.04 -10.91
N TYR A 187 9.40 6.24 -10.72
CA TYR A 187 8.68 7.46 -11.02
C TYR A 187 8.46 7.60 -12.52
N ARG A 188 7.19 7.76 -12.88
CA ARG A 188 6.74 8.06 -14.24
C ARG A 188 5.64 9.11 -14.18
N THR A 189 5.65 10.02 -15.13
CA THR A 189 4.65 11.08 -15.25
C THR A 189 3.75 10.83 -16.47
N GLY A 190 2.58 11.48 -16.51
CA GLY A 190 1.64 11.41 -17.61
C GLY A 190 2.16 12.08 -18.90
N LYS A 191 1.59 11.69 -20.05
CA LYS A 191 2.00 12.08 -21.41
C LYS A 191 2.47 13.54 -21.53
N ASN A 192 3.67 13.71 -22.10
CA ASN A 192 4.24 14.97 -22.59
C ASN A 192 4.56 16.05 -21.54
N LYS A 193 4.76 15.66 -20.27
CA LYS A 193 5.29 16.55 -19.23
C LYS A 193 6.81 16.45 -19.16
N THR A 194 7.47 17.61 -19.01
CA THR A 194 8.89 17.68 -18.63
C THR A 194 8.98 17.70 -17.11
N VAL A 195 9.88 16.91 -16.56
CA VAL A 195 10.13 16.88 -15.11
C VAL A 195 11.51 17.46 -14.84
N ASP A 196 11.55 18.51 -14.04
CA ASP A 196 12.79 19.18 -13.65
C ASP A 196 13.42 18.44 -12.48
N ILE A 197 14.53 17.75 -12.71
CA ILE A 197 15.30 17.08 -11.68
C ILE A 197 16.38 18.04 -11.19
N LEU A 198 16.44 18.20 -9.86
CA LEU A 198 17.43 19.00 -9.16
C LEU A 198 18.69 18.16 -8.91
N LEU A 199 19.26 17.66 -10.01
CA LEU A 199 20.53 16.95 -10.11
C LEU A 199 21.48 17.69 -11.04
#